data_AF-A0AAV4HFV4-F1
#
_entry.id   AF-A0AAV4HFV4-F1
#
_cell.length_a   1.000
_cell.length_b   1.000
_cell.length_c   1.000
_cell.angle_alpha   90.00
_cell.angle_beta   90.00
_cell.angle_gamma   90.00
#
_symmetry.space_group_name_H-M   'P 1'
#
loop_
_entity.id
_entity.type
_entity.pdbx_description
1 polymer ?
#
loop_
_entity_poly.entity_id
_entity_poly.type
_entity_poly.pdbx_seq_one_letter_code
_entity_poly.pdbx_strand_id
1 'polypeptide(L)'
;MQDLIGQLKSKTLNFMIIEDLNYHFDFNTSADAAKARDLLAENDLQQVVNFPTHKAQHVIDWVIAPKSGNSIKLIDVTTKSVSDHAIITMIWPLVSHQSY
;
A
#
# COMPACT_ATOMS: atom_id res chain seq x y z
N MET A 1 -6.84 -5.09 11.07
CA MET A 1 -5.56 -4.69 10.42
C MET A 1 -4.34 -5.05 11.25
N GLN A 2 -4.22 -4.62 12.52
CA GLN A 2 -3.06 -4.99 13.37
C GLN A 2 -2.81 -6.50 13.45
N ASP A 3 -3.87 -7.29 13.71
CA ASP A 3 -3.76 -8.76 13.78
C ASP A 3 -3.29 -9.38 12.46
N LEU A 4 -3.85 -8.95 11.32
CA LEU A 4 -3.41 -9.37 9.99
C LEU A 4 -1.93 -9.06 9.74
N ILE A 5 -1.47 -7.85 10.09
CA ILE A 5 -0.08 -7.44 9.93
C ILE A 5 0.83 -8.33 10.80
N GLY A 6 0.44 -8.59 12.05
CA GLY A 6 1.18 -9.49 12.94
C GLY A 6 1.30 -10.90 12.36
N GLN A 7 0.20 -11.45 11.85
CA GLN A 7 0.19 -12.77 11.21
C GLN A 7 1.07 -12.81 9.96
N LEU A 8 0.99 -11.82 9.08
CA LEU A 8 1.81 -11.74 7.87
C LEU A 8 3.31 -11.65 8.22
N LYS A 9 3.68 -10.77 9.16
CA LYS A 9 5.07 -10.60 9.62
C LYS A 9 5.63 -11.87 10.27
N SER A 10 4.79 -12.66 10.94
CA SER A 10 5.22 -13.95 11.50
C SER A 10 5.48 -15.04 10.45
N LYS A 11 4.94 -14.89 9.24
CA LYS A 11 5.03 -15.90 8.18
C LYS A 11 6.02 -15.54 7.08
N THR A 12 6.19 -14.25 6.79
CA THR A 12 7.06 -13.76 5.71
C THR A 12 7.57 -12.36 6.01
N LEU A 13 8.78 -12.07 5.55
CA LEU A 13 9.36 -10.72 5.55
C LEU A 13 8.97 -9.92 4.29
N ASN A 14 8.47 -10.61 3.26
CA ASN A 14 8.10 -10.02 1.98
C ASN A 14 6.60 -10.27 1.73
N PHE A 15 5.78 -9.25 1.92
CA PHE A 15 4.35 -9.29 1.63
C PHE A 15 3.86 -7.95 1.10
N MET A 16 2.74 -8.00 0.37
CA MET A 16 2.00 -6.83 -0.08
C MET A 16 0.54 -6.99 0.36
N ILE A 17 -0.09 -5.89 0.78
CA ILE A 17 -1.53 -5.81 0.97
C ILE A 17 -2.06 -4.82 -0.07
N ILE A 18 -3.05 -5.23 -0.86
CA ILE A 18 -3.73 -4.39 -1.84
C ILE A 18 -5.22 -4.38 -1.48
N GLU A 19 -5.76 -3.22 -1.12
CA GLU A 19 -7.15 -3.11 -0.64
C GLU A 19 -7.76 -1.76 -1.02
N ASP A 20 -9.05 -1.74 -1.35
CA ASP A 20 -9.86 -0.51 -1.37
C ASP A 20 -10.43 -0.28 0.03
N LEU A 21 -9.85 0.68 0.76
CA LEU A 21 -10.25 0.97 2.13
C LEU A 21 -11.34 2.04 2.22
N ASN A 22 -11.70 2.69 1.12
CA ASN A 22 -12.56 3.88 1.11
C ASN A 22 -12.15 4.94 2.15
N TYR A 23 -10.84 5.00 2.43
CA TYR A 23 -10.28 5.81 3.49
C TYR A 23 -9.19 6.73 2.91
N HIS A 24 -9.40 8.05 3.09
CA HIS A 24 -8.56 9.10 2.49
C HIS A 24 -7.18 9.15 3.16
N PHE A 25 -6.19 8.46 2.57
CA PHE A 25 -4.81 8.50 3.07
C PHE A 25 -4.15 9.88 2.88
N ASP A 26 -4.56 10.57 1.82
CA ASP A 26 -4.07 11.86 1.35
C ASP A 26 -4.51 13.06 2.22
N PHE A 27 -5.49 12.85 3.12
CA PHE A 27 -5.98 13.90 4.00
C PHE A 27 -5.13 13.97 5.28
N ASN A 28 -4.03 14.73 5.22
CA ASN A 28 -3.08 14.88 6.34
C ASN A 28 -3.71 15.42 7.63
N THR A 29 -4.81 16.16 7.53
CA THR A 29 -5.56 16.71 8.68
C THR A 29 -6.56 15.74 9.29
N SER A 30 -6.79 14.57 8.68
CA SER A 30 -7.70 13.57 9.23
C SER A 30 -7.04 12.78 10.36
N ALA A 31 -7.73 12.70 11.51
CA ALA A 31 -7.28 11.92 12.67
C ALA A 31 -7.12 10.42 12.34
N ASP A 32 -8.01 9.87 11.51
CA ASP A 32 -7.95 8.46 11.15
C ASP A 32 -6.81 8.19 10.14
N ALA A 33 -6.42 9.19 9.34
CA ALA A 33 -5.28 9.08 8.42
C ALA A 33 -3.96 9.17 9.19
N ALA A 34 -3.93 10.00 10.25
CA ALA A 34 -2.83 10.01 11.19
C ALA A 34 -2.66 8.65 11.87
N LYS A 35 -3.74 8.08 12.46
CA LYS A 35 -3.69 6.75 13.07
C LYS A 35 -3.23 5.66 12.11
N ALA A 36 -3.69 5.70 10.86
CA ALA A 36 -3.26 4.72 9.86
C ALA A 36 -1.78 4.87 9.53
N ARG A 37 -1.27 6.09 9.35
CA ARG A 37 0.17 6.36 9.15
C ARG A 37 1.00 5.89 10.34
N ASP A 38 0.53 6.14 11.56
CA ASP A 38 1.19 5.71 12.78
C ASP A 38 1.26 4.17 12.86
N LEU A 39 0.13 3.48 12.61
CA LEU A 39 0.06 2.03 12.56
C LEU A 39 1.00 1.41 11.52
N LEU A 40 1.09 2.01 10.32
CA LEU A 40 2.03 1.58 9.30
C LEU A 40 3.48 1.82 9.74
N ALA A 41 3.78 3.01 10.30
CA ALA A 41 5.11 3.37 10.74
C ALA A 41 5.61 2.46 11.88
N GLU A 42 4.78 2.18 12.88
CA GLU A 42 5.06 1.26 13.99
C GLU A 42 5.41 -0.16 13.51
N ASN A 43 4.88 -0.56 12.34
CA ASN A 43 5.08 -1.87 11.77
C ASN A 43 6.17 -1.94 10.70
N ASP A 44 6.91 -0.85 10.46
CA ASP A 44 7.86 -0.70 9.36
C ASP A 44 7.22 -0.89 7.97
N LEU A 45 5.98 -0.43 7.83
CA LEU A 45 5.21 -0.47 6.59
C LEU A 45 5.06 0.92 5.99
N GLN A 46 4.79 0.95 4.69
CA GLN A 46 4.47 2.16 3.94
C GLN A 46 3.31 1.89 2.99
N GLN A 47 2.50 2.93 2.78
CA GLN A 47 1.57 3.02 1.67
C GLN A 47 2.34 3.57 0.46
N VAL A 48 2.40 2.80 -0.62
CA VAL A 48 3.28 3.08 -1.77
C VAL A 48 2.61 3.99 -2.79
N VAL A 49 1.28 3.99 -2.86
CA VAL A 49 0.55 4.84 -3.81
C VAL A 49 0.27 6.20 -3.19
N ASN A 50 0.77 7.24 -3.84
CA ASN A 50 0.67 8.65 -3.45
C ASN A 50 -0.01 9.52 -4.53
N PHE A 51 -0.60 8.89 -5.54
CA PHE A 51 -1.38 9.56 -6.59
C PHE A 51 -2.86 9.19 -6.47
N PRO A 52 -3.77 10.06 -6.91
CA PRO A 52 -5.20 9.76 -6.85
C PRO A 52 -5.56 8.46 -7.56
N THR A 53 -6.27 7.59 -6.85
CA THR A 53 -6.73 6.29 -7.34
C THR A 53 -8.20 6.30 -7.71
N HIS A 54 -8.92 7.39 -7.43
CA HIS A 54 -10.32 7.56 -7.76
C HIS A 54 -10.55 8.83 -8.60
N LYS A 55 -11.56 8.84 -9.48
CA LYS A 55 -11.90 9.99 -10.36
C LYS A 55 -12.14 11.29 -9.60
N ALA A 56 -12.61 11.21 -8.35
CA ALA A 56 -12.78 12.35 -7.44
C ALA A 56 -11.47 12.91 -6.84
N GLN A 57 -10.31 12.48 -7.34
CA GLN A 57 -8.98 12.92 -6.89
C GLN A 57 -8.64 12.50 -5.44
N HIS A 58 -9.04 11.29 -5.04
CA HIS A 58 -8.76 10.72 -3.72
C HIS A 58 -7.80 9.53 -3.79
N VAL A 59 -7.06 9.29 -2.71
CA VAL A 59 -6.22 8.09 -2.54
C VAL A 59 -6.92 7.15 -1.57
N ILE A 60 -7.72 6.23 -2.12
CA ILE A 60 -8.54 5.28 -1.34
C ILE A 60 -8.15 3.82 -1.56
N ASP A 61 -7.46 3.53 -2.67
CA ASP A 61 -6.89 2.22 -2.98
C ASP A 61 -5.44 2.15 -2.47
N TRP A 62 -5.20 1.22 -1.55
CA TRP A 62 -3.96 1.15 -0.79
C TRP A 62 -3.10 -0.01 -1.29
N VAL A 63 -1.79 0.26 -1.37
CA VAL A 63 -0.74 -0.72 -1.66
C VAL A 63 0.26 -0.62 -0.54
N ILE A 64 0.15 -1.50 0.44
CA ILE A 64 0.95 -1.49 1.65
C ILE A 64 2.05 -2.53 1.52
N ALA A 65 3.29 -2.14 1.83
CA ALA A 65 4.44 -3.04 1.85
C ALA A 65 5.46 -2.66 2.92
N PRO A 66 6.35 -3.58 3.32
CA PRO A 66 7.50 -3.28 4.16
C PRO A 66 8.39 -2.17 3.59
N LYS A 67 8.89 -1.28 4.45
CA LYS A 67 9.87 -0.25 4.10
C LYS A 67 11.27 -0.82 3.92
N SER A 68 11.66 -1.75 4.78
CA SER A 68 12.98 -2.40 4.78
C SER A 68 13.15 -3.51 3.74
N GLY A 69 12.09 -3.88 3.00
CA GLY A 69 12.09 -4.97 2.02
C GLY A 69 12.36 -4.53 0.58
N ASN A 70 12.20 -5.48 -0.35
CA ASN A 70 12.23 -5.21 -1.78
C ASN A 70 11.27 -4.08 -2.14
N SER A 71 11.82 -2.95 -2.60
CA SER A 71 11.03 -1.76 -2.89
C SER A 71 10.09 -2.05 -4.07
N ILE A 72 8.78 -2.10 -3.79
CA ILE A 72 7.77 -1.99 -4.83
C ILE A 72 8.10 -0.75 -5.65
N LYS A 73 8.21 -0.92 -6.97
CA LYS A 73 8.30 0.21 -7.87
C LYS A 73 6.91 0.49 -8.42
N LEU A 74 6.27 1.56 -7.95
CA LEU A 74 5.08 2.10 -8.58
C LEU A 74 5.45 2.59 -9.98
N ILE A 75 4.76 2.09 -11.01
CA ILE A 75 5.02 2.44 -12.40
C ILE A 75 4.05 3.51 -12.86
N ASP A 76 2.75 3.30 -12.61
CA ASP A 76 1.72 4.20 -13.10
C ASP A 76 0.40 4.05 -12.33
N VAL A 77 -0.41 5.11 -12.35
CA VAL A 77 -1.81 5.12 -11.90
C VAL A 77 -2.65 5.69 -13.04
N THR A 78 -3.34 4.83 -13.79
CA THR A 78 -4.13 5.20 -14.97
C THR A 78 -5.62 5.31 -14.65
N THR A 79 -6.17 6.52 -14.82
CA THR A 79 -7.60 6.82 -14.65
C THR A 79 -8.41 6.67 -15.94
N LYS A 80 -7.78 6.31 -17.06
CA LYS A 80 -8.41 6.08 -18.37
C LYS A 80 -9.11 4.72 -18.42
N SER A 81 -10.01 4.47 -17.47
CA SER A 81 -10.81 3.26 -17.38
C SER A 81 -12.31 3.62 -17.35
N VAL A 82 -13.17 2.64 -17.65
CA VAL A 82 -14.62 2.79 -17.49
C VAL A 82 -15.03 2.90 -16.01
N SER A 83 -14.20 2.36 -15.11
CA SER A 83 -14.39 2.48 -13.67
C SER A 83 -14.01 3.88 -13.18
N ASP A 84 -14.62 4.30 -12.08
CA ASP A 84 -14.23 5.43 -11.25
C ASP A 84 -12.94 5.20 -10.45
N HIS A 85 -12.51 3.96 -10.29
CA HIS A 85 -11.17 3.61 -9.78
C HIS A 85 -10.13 3.55 -10.91
N ALA A 86 -8.88 3.82 -10.54
CA ALA A 86 -7.71 3.82 -11.40
C ALA A 86 -7.05 2.44 -11.42
N ILE A 87 -6.40 2.13 -12.55
CA ILE A 87 -5.52 0.98 -12.67
C ILE A 87 -4.17 1.34 -12.06
N ILE A 88 -3.75 0.59 -11.03
CA ILE A 88 -2.45 0.76 -10.39
C ILE A 88 -1.48 -0.27 -10.98
N THR A 89 -0.44 0.21 -11.67
CA THR A 89 0.59 -0.64 -12.27
C THR A 89 1.86 -0.56 -11.42
N MET A 90 2.40 -1.71 -11.02
CA MET A 90 3.60 -1.79 -10.18
C MET A 90 4.48 -2.99 -10.53
N ILE A 91 5.75 -2.90 -10.18
CA ILE A 91 6.70 -4.03 -10.25
C ILE A 91 7.01 -4.49 -8.83
N TRP A 92 6.74 -5.76 -8.58
CA TRP A 92 7.18 -6.46 -7.37
C TRP A 92 8.45 -7.27 -7.68
N PRO A 93 9.61 -6.90 -7.13
CA PRO A 93 10.83 -7.67 -7.38
C PRO A 93 10.74 -9.00 -6.65
N LEU A 94 10.87 -10.10 -7.37
CA LEU A 94 11.01 -11.43 -6.78
C LEU A 94 12.45 -11.57 -6.28
N VAL A 95 12.67 -11.75 -4.97
CA VAL A 95 13.96 -12.27 -4.48
C VAL A 95 13.93 -13.78 -4.70
N SER A 96 14.88 -14.34 -5.44
CA SER A 96 15.13 -15.77 -5.36
C SER A 96 15.80 -16.06 -4.01
N HIS A 97 15.19 -16.92 -3.20
CA HIS A 97 15.93 -17.58 -2.13
C HIS A 97 17.01 -18.45 -2.79
N GLN A 98 18.27 -18.03 -2.74
CA GLN A 98 19.36 -18.99 -2.90
C GLN A 98 19.37 -19.85 -1.64
N SER A 99 18.94 -21.10 -1.78
CA SER A 99 19.15 -22.12 -0.76
C SER A 99 20.66 -22.26 -0.55
N TYR A 100 21.14 -21.90 0.64
CA TYR A 100 22.46 -22.29 1.13
C TYR A 100 22.41 -23.73 1.61
#